data_AF-A0A8S2TTY4-F1
#
_entry.id   AF-A0A8S2TTY4-F1
#
_cell.length_a   1.000
_cell.length_b   1.000
_cell.length_c   1.000
_cell.angle_alpha   90.00
_cell.angle_beta   90.00
_cell.angle_gamma   90.00
#
_symmetry.space_group_name_H-M   'P 1'
#
loop_
_entity.id
_entity.type
_entity.pdbx_description
1 polymer ?
#
loop_
_entity_poly.entity_id
_entity_poly.type
_entity_poly.pdbx_seq_one_letter_code
_entity_poly.pdbx_strand_id
1 'polypeptide(L)'
;MPIDIVFINRLSHTINLVKTRNNRPSRQIANIHPGGSVSCSLPDGWSGNFRHVGGTGGITLFEVSVRANDRNVYYDLSVIDGFNVPMKVRAPDG
;
A
#
# COMPACT_ATOMS: atom_id res chain seq x y z
N MET A 1 14.36 -11.77 4.21
CA MET A 1 14.88 -10.84 3.17
C MET A 1 13.76 -9.87 2.87
N PRO A 2 14.04 -8.55 2.83
CA PRO A 2 13.00 -7.56 2.63
C PRO A 2 12.25 -7.80 1.31
N ILE A 3 10.95 -7.51 1.32
CA ILE A 3 10.10 -7.55 0.13
C ILE A 3 9.92 -6.13 -0.36
N ASP A 4 10.14 -5.93 -1.66
CA ASP A 4 9.89 -4.65 -2.31
C ASP A 4 8.50 -4.61 -2.92
N ILE A 5 7.75 -3.57 -2.58
CA ILE A 5 6.46 -3.26 -3.20
C ILE A 5 6.62 -1.99 -4.02
N VAL A 6 6.27 -2.08 -5.30
CA VAL A 6 6.30 -0.94 -6.22
C VAL A 6 4.88 -0.39 -6.40
N PHE A 7 4.67 0.84 -5.95
CA PHE A 7 3.43 1.57 -6.16
C PHE A 7 3.54 2.38 -7.45
N ILE A 8 2.57 2.22 -8.35
CA ILE A 8 2.54 2.92 -9.64
C ILE A 8 1.22 3.68 -9.72
N ASN A 9 1.29 5.00 -9.88
CA ASN A 9 0.10 5.81 -10.08
C ASN A 9 -0.27 5.90 -11.56
N ARG A 10 -1.38 5.26 -11.93
CA ARG A 10 -1.95 5.31 -13.29
C ARG A 10 -3.13 6.29 -13.43
N LEU A 11 -3.41 7.06 -12.39
CA LEU A 11 -4.52 8.02 -12.37
C LEU A 11 -4.07 9.37 -12.92
N SER A 12 -5.04 10.22 -13.25
CA SER A 12 -4.82 11.58 -13.75
C SER A 12 -4.47 12.61 -12.66
N HIS A 13 -4.49 12.21 -11.39
CA HIS A 13 -4.19 13.07 -10.24
C HIS A 13 -3.12 12.46 -9.33
N THR A 14 -2.51 13.28 -8.49
CA THR A 14 -1.47 12.86 -7.54
C THR A 14 -2.05 12.01 -6.43
N ILE A 15 -1.40 10.88 -6.12
CA ILE A 15 -1.71 10.04 -4.96
C ILE A 15 -0.75 10.35 -3.82
N ASN A 16 -1.29 10.85 -2.71
CA ASN A 16 -0.57 10.91 -1.44
C ASN A 16 -0.57 9.50 -0.81
N LEU A 17 0.54 8.78 -0.94
CA LEU A 17 0.70 7.42 -0.42
C LEU A 17 1.09 7.47 1.05
N VAL A 18 0.24 6.90 1.90
CA VAL A 18 0.45 6.81 3.34
C VAL A 18 0.56 5.35 3.75
N LYS A 19 1.53 5.05 4.61
CA LYS A 19 1.73 3.76 5.26
C LYS A 19 1.28 3.82 6.71
N THR A 20 0.56 2.81 7.18
CA THR A 20 0.11 2.70 8.58
C THR A 20 0.51 1.34 9.16
N ARG A 21 0.55 1.28 10.50
CA ARG A 21 0.82 0.06 11.27
C ARG A 21 0.18 0.18 12.64
N ASN A 22 -0.29 -0.94 13.19
CA ASN A 22 -0.88 -0.97 14.53
C ASN A 22 0.05 -0.34 15.56
N ASN A 23 -0.51 0.54 16.40
CA ASN A 23 0.19 1.27 17.46
C ASN A 23 1.37 2.13 16.98
N ARG A 24 1.35 2.58 15.72
CA ARG A 24 2.35 3.50 15.15
C ARG A 24 1.66 4.66 14.43
N PRO A 25 2.23 5.87 14.47
CA PRO A 25 1.73 6.98 13.65
C PRO A 25 1.74 6.62 12.16
N SER A 26 0.73 7.09 11.43
CA SER A 26 0.73 7.03 9.97
C SER A 26 1.88 7.86 9.40
N ARG A 27 2.54 7.35 8.35
CA ARG A 27 3.65 8.03 7.69
C ARG A 27 3.35 8.21 6.21
N GLN A 28 3.46 9.44 5.72
CA GLN A 28 3.49 9.70 4.28
C GLN A 28 4.79 9.15 3.69
N ILE A 29 4.65 8.39 2.62
CA ILE A 29 5.77 7.76 1.90
C ILE A 29 6.15 8.62 0.69
N ALA A 30 5.16 9.04 -0.11
CA ALA A 30 5.40 9.87 -1.29
C ALA A 30 4.12 10.58 -1.74
N ASN A 31 4.30 11.67 -2.49
CA ASN A 31 3.30 12.16 -3.45
C ASN A 31 3.64 11.55 -4.81
N ILE A 32 2.86 10.60 -5.28
CA ILE A 32 3.08 9.94 -6.57
C ILE A 32 2.28 10.70 -7.63
N HIS A 33 2.97 11.49 -8.45
CA HIS A 33 2.36 12.21 -9.57
C HIS A 33 1.78 11.25 -10.63
N PRO A 34 0.88 11.70 -11.52
CA PRO A 34 0.38 10.89 -12.64
C PRO A 34 1.51 10.24 -13.44
N GLY A 35 1.42 8.92 -13.66
CA GLY A 35 2.45 8.13 -14.34
C GLY A 35 3.70 7.81 -13.51
N GLY A 36 3.82 8.36 -12.30
CA GLY A 36 4.95 8.13 -11.40
C GLY A 36 4.88 6.82 -10.63
N SER A 37 5.99 6.45 -9.99
CA SER A 37 6.09 5.28 -9.12
C SER A 37 7.00 5.50 -7.93
N VAL A 38 6.82 4.72 -6.87
CA VAL A 38 7.71 4.66 -5.71
C VAL A 38 7.85 3.22 -5.22
N SER A 39 9.06 2.81 -4.83
CA SER A 39 9.30 1.53 -4.19
C SER A 39 9.33 1.67 -2.68
N CYS A 40 8.73 0.70 -1.98
CA CYS A 40 8.77 0.61 -0.53
C CYS A 40 9.24 -0.78 -0.10
N SER A 41 10.41 -0.85 0.54
CA SER A 41 10.92 -2.08 1.13
C SER A 41 10.25 -2.36 2.48
N LEU A 42 9.79 -3.59 2.66
CA LEU A 42 9.20 -4.10 3.88
C LEU A 42 10.12 -5.13 4.53
N PRO A 43 10.49 -4.96 5.81
CA PRO A 43 11.30 -5.96 6.50
C PRO A 43 10.47 -7.21 6.81
N ASP A 44 11.15 -8.31 7.11
CA ASP A 44 10.54 -9.54 7.63
C ASP A 44 9.73 -9.24 8.91
N GLY A 45 8.56 -9.87 9.05
CA GLY A 45 7.66 -9.63 10.19
C GLY A 45 6.91 -8.29 10.13
N TRP A 46 6.96 -7.58 9.00
CA TRP A 46 6.20 -6.34 8.83
C TRP A 46 4.71 -6.64 8.55
N SER A 47 3.82 -5.85 9.15
CA SER A 47 2.37 -5.93 8.89
C SER A 47 1.76 -4.53 9.01
N GLY A 48 0.81 -4.21 8.14
CA GLY A 48 0.11 -2.92 8.11
C GLY A 48 -0.60 -2.69 6.77
N ASN A 49 -0.94 -1.44 6.48
CA ASN A 49 -1.60 -1.09 5.22
C ASN A 49 -1.01 0.16 4.55
N PHE A 50 -1.35 0.31 3.28
CA PHE A 50 -1.10 1.48 2.46
C PHE A 50 -2.42 2.06 1.96
N ARG A 51 -2.50 3.39 1.91
CA ARG A 51 -3.73 4.09 1.53
C ARG A 51 -3.46 5.45 0.89
N HIS A 52 -4.45 5.96 0.19
CA HIS A 52 -4.54 7.37 -0.18
C HIS A 52 -5.36 8.14 0.86
N VAL A 53 -4.85 9.27 1.34
CA VAL A 53 -5.54 10.14 2.33
C VAL A 53 -6.35 11.28 1.70
N GLY A 54 -6.35 11.43 0.38
CA GLY A 54 -7.19 12.41 -0.32
C GLY A 54 -8.54 11.85 -0.78
N GLY A 55 -9.47 12.75 -1.10
CA GLY A 55 -10.84 12.44 -1.52
C GLY A 55 -11.90 12.61 -0.42
N THR A 56 -13.17 12.58 -0.81
CA THR A 56 -14.33 12.63 0.09
C THR A 56 -14.95 11.24 0.23
N GLY A 57 -14.92 10.67 1.44
CA GLY A 57 -15.57 9.40 1.76
C GLY A 57 -14.75 8.15 1.43
N GLY A 58 -14.71 7.22 2.38
CA GLY A 58 -14.11 5.90 2.22
C GLY A 58 -12.58 5.87 2.14
N ILE A 59 -11.97 4.74 2.50
CA ILE A 59 -10.52 4.52 2.32
C ILE A 59 -10.30 3.13 1.74
N THR A 60 -9.88 3.06 0.48
CA THR A 60 -9.36 1.80 -0.09
C THR A 60 -8.01 1.48 0.56
N LEU A 61 -7.88 0.30 1.16
CA LEU A 61 -6.65 -0.17 1.80
C LEU A 61 -5.99 -1.25 0.96
N PHE A 62 -4.67 -1.15 0.81
CA PHE A 62 -3.83 -2.29 0.47
C PHE A 62 -3.20 -2.81 1.76
N GLU A 63 -3.70 -3.95 2.25
CA GLU A 63 -3.22 -4.57 3.48
C GLU A 63 -2.18 -5.63 3.15
N VAL A 64 -1.07 -5.66 3.90
CA VAL A 64 -0.01 -6.62 3.66
C VAL A 64 0.67 -7.07 4.96
N SER A 65 0.93 -8.37 5.04
CA SER A 65 1.64 -9.03 6.12
C SER A 65 2.77 -9.90 5.55
N VAL A 66 4.00 -9.55 5.90
CA VAL A 66 5.22 -10.31 5.58
C VAL A 66 5.53 -11.19 6.78
N ARG A 67 5.25 -12.49 6.67
CA ARG A 67 5.50 -13.42 7.77
C ARG A 67 7.00 -13.64 7.95
N ALA A 68 7.43 -13.69 9.21
CA ALA A 68 8.82 -13.97 9.54
C ALA A 68 9.15 -15.44 9.22
N ASN A 69 10.36 -15.68 8.74
CA ASN A 69 11.00 -17.01 8.60
C ASN A 69 10.41 -17.98 7.56
N ASP A 70 9.19 -17.78 7.06
CA ASP A 70 8.59 -18.67 6.05
C ASP A 70 8.36 -18.01 4.68
N ARG A 71 8.80 -16.74 4.52
CA ARG A 71 8.80 -15.96 3.27
C ARG A 71 7.41 -15.78 2.63
N ASN A 72 6.34 -16.09 3.35
CA ASN A 72 4.99 -15.91 2.86
C ASN A 72 4.56 -14.45 2.99
N VAL A 73 3.98 -13.91 1.92
CA VAL A 73 3.38 -12.58 1.89
C VAL A 73 1.87 -12.75 1.73
N TYR A 74 1.11 -12.32 2.73
CA TYR A 74 -0.34 -12.28 2.68
C TYR A 74 -0.75 -10.85 2.37
N TYR A 75 -1.70 -10.68 1.45
CA TYR A 75 -2.17 -9.36 1.07
C TYR A 75 -3.61 -9.41 0.59
N ASP A 76 -4.28 -8.28 0.72
CA ASP A 76 -5.63 -8.06 0.22
C ASP A 76 -5.85 -6.59 -0.14
N LEU A 77 -6.93 -6.35 -0.89
CA LEU A 77 -7.49 -5.03 -1.08
C LEU A 77 -8.78 -4.97 -0.30
N SER A 78 -8.84 -4.07 0.68
CA SER A 78 -9.98 -3.91 1.57
C SER A 78 -10.70 -2.60 1.28
N VAL A 79 -12.03 -2.69 1.23
CA VAL A 79 -12.96 -1.55 1.13
C VAL A 79 -13.94 -1.53 2.30
N ILE A 80 -13.58 -2.20 3.41
CA ILE A 80 -14.38 -2.21 4.64
C ILE A 80 -14.55 -0.79 5.17
N ASP A 81 -13.48 0.01 5.10
CA ASP A 81 -13.49 1.43 5.46
C ASP A 81 -14.01 2.34 4.34
N GLY A 82 -14.62 1.77 3.30
CA GLY A 82 -15.12 2.44 2.10
C GLY A 82 -14.12 2.47 0.94
N PHE A 83 -14.45 3.23 -0.10
CA PHE A 83 -13.69 3.29 -1.35
C PHE A 83 -13.43 4.73 -1.76
N ASN A 84 -12.18 5.07 -2.07
CA ASN A 84 -11.79 6.39 -2.60
C ASN A 84 -10.92 6.31 -3.85
N VAL A 85 -10.09 5.27 -3.96
CA VAL A 85 -9.14 5.10 -5.08
C VAL A 85 -9.18 3.65 -5.58
N PRO A 86 -9.30 3.41 -6.89
CA PRO A 86 -9.18 2.07 -7.44
C PRO A 86 -7.73 1.58 -7.35
N MET A 87 -7.54 0.35 -6.88
CA MET A 87 -6.23 -0.29 -6.79
C MET A 87 -6.28 -1.67 -7.45
N LYS A 88 -5.13 -2.11 -7.96
CA LYS A 88 -4.90 -3.48 -8.43
C LYS A 88 -3.56 -3.94 -7.89
N VAL A 89 -3.53 -5.13 -7.29
CA VAL A 89 -2.31 -5.79 -6.86
C VAL A 89 -1.93 -6.86 -7.89
N ARG A 90 -0.64 -6.96 -8.18
CA ARG A 90 -0.07 -7.99 -9.06
C ARG A 90 1.14 -8.60 -8.35
N ALA A 91 1.10 -9.91 -8.11
CA ALA A 91 2.29 -10.65 -7.72
C ALA A 91 3.21 -10.81 -8.95
N PRO A 92 4.54 -10.91 -8.78
CA PRO A 92 5.48 -11.03 -9.90
C PRO A 92 5.17 -12.19 -10.86
N ASP A 93 4.50 -13.23 -10.36
CA ASP A 93 4.26 -14.50 -11.04
C ASP A 93 2.85 -14.58 -11.68
N GLY A 94 2.06 -13.49 -11.65
CA GLY A 94 0.69 -13.41 -12.17
C GLY A 94 0.50 -12.37 -13.26
#